data_AF-A0A7M7G1E5-F1
#
_entry.id   AF-A0A7M7G1E5-F1
#
_cell.length_a   1.000
_cell.length_b   1.000
_cell.length_c   1.000
_cell.angle_alpha   90.00
_cell.angle_beta   90.00
_cell.angle_gamma   90.00
#
_symmetry.space_group_name_H-M   'P 1'
#
loop_
_entity.id
_entity.type
_entity.pdbx_description
1 polymer ?
#
loop_
_entity_poly.entity_id
_entity_poly.type
_entity_poly.pdbx_seq_one_letter_code
_entity_poly.pdbx_strand_id
1 'polypeptide(L)'
;MASAAAELVVERELESRIEMADTNRTFVGAQGLVKMALDQYTEILTTASDPRVSDWPLMDSPIPTFLIVLLYLYGVTILGPRVMANRKPFKLRGTLVAYNAFQVIFSLGMLYEHLMSGWLLDYSYKCQPVDYSHNPSALRMANLCWWYFISKFTEFADTIFFVLRKKESQVTFLHLYHHSLTPLETWICVKFIPGGHGTLGNLINNAVHVIMYLYYMVSAMGPEYQKYLWWKKHLTTVQLVQFFLVFVHSAQALIFDCGYPKLVAALLLLHSTIFFILFSDFYRRAYNNDRTMKELKND
;
A
#
# COMPACT_ATOMS: atom_id res chain seq x y z
N MET A 1 -24.51 68.91 28.47
CA MET A 1 -25.21 68.00 27.55
C MET A 1 -24.28 67.23 26.59
N ALA A 2 -23.02 67.63 26.39
CA ALA A 2 -22.09 66.89 25.52
C ALA A 2 -21.51 65.58 26.12
N SER A 3 -21.49 65.43 27.44
CA SER A 3 -20.85 64.28 28.12
C SER A 3 -21.66 62.99 28.02
N ALA A 4 -22.98 63.04 28.23
CA ALA A 4 -23.83 61.85 28.24
C ALA A 4 -24.02 61.23 26.85
N ALA A 5 -23.98 62.05 25.79
CA ALA A 5 -24.05 61.57 24.41
C ALA A 5 -22.76 60.84 23.99
N ALA A 6 -21.61 61.26 24.52
CA ALA A 6 -20.33 60.60 24.25
C ALA A 6 -20.25 59.24 24.95
N GLU A 7 -20.72 59.13 26.20
CA GLU A 7 -20.78 57.85 26.92
C GLU A 7 -21.71 56.83 26.22
N LEU A 8 -22.89 57.25 25.77
CA LEU A 8 -23.82 56.37 25.03
C LEU A 8 -23.26 55.88 23.68
N VAL A 9 -22.45 56.70 22.99
CA VAL A 9 -21.79 56.28 21.75
C VAL A 9 -20.69 55.27 22.03
N VAL A 10 -19.91 55.47 23.09
CA VAL A 10 -18.86 54.53 23.51
C VAL A 10 -19.45 53.20 23.96
N GLU A 11 -20.56 53.22 24.71
CA GLU A 11 -21.24 52.01 25.17
C GLU A 11 -21.83 51.22 23.99
N ARG A 12 -22.42 51.92 23.01
CA ARG A 12 -22.95 51.30 21.78
C ARG A 12 -21.85 50.77 20.85
N GLU A 13 -20.70 51.45 20.76
CA GLU A 13 -19.53 50.95 20.05
C GLU A 13 -18.89 49.75 20.76
N LEU A 14 -18.93 49.70 22.09
CA LEU A 14 -18.43 48.59 22.88
C LEU A 14 -19.34 47.37 22.75
N GLU A 15 -20.66 47.54 22.83
CA GLU A 15 -21.64 46.47 22.56
C GLU A 15 -21.52 45.94 21.13
N SER A 16 -21.38 46.82 20.13
CA SER A 16 -21.13 46.45 18.74
C SER A 16 -19.83 45.66 18.55
N ARG A 17 -18.77 46.02 19.28
CA ARG A 17 -17.48 45.30 19.26
C ARG A 17 -17.56 43.97 20.00
N ILE A 18 -18.34 43.86 21.07
CA ILE A 18 -18.59 42.62 21.80
C ILE A 18 -19.43 41.68 20.94
N GLU A 19 -20.50 42.15 20.29
CA GLU A 19 -21.28 41.37 19.32
C GLU A 19 -20.42 40.92 18.12
N MET A 20 -19.56 41.79 17.56
CA MET A 20 -18.61 41.37 16.50
C MET A 20 -17.57 40.36 17.00
N ALA A 21 -17.10 40.49 18.24
CA ALA A 21 -16.13 39.58 18.84
C ALA A 21 -16.75 38.21 19.16
N ASP A 22 -18.03 38.16 19.54
CA ASP A 22 -18.79 36.92 19.71
C ASP A 22 -19.19 36.29 18.37
N THR A 23 -19.44 37.10 17.34
CA THR A 23 -19.70 36.62 15.97
C THR A 23 -18.44 36.02 15.33
N ASN A 24 -17.24 36.50 15.69
CA ASN A 24 -15.96 35.91 15.24
C ASN A 24 -15.49 34.71 16.09
N ARG A 25 -16.14 34.42 17.23
CA ARG A 25 -15.82 33.26 18.08
C ARG A 25 -16.69 32.04 17.84
N THR A 26 -17.65 32.13 16.91
CA THR A 26 -18.64 31.09 16.66
C THR A 26 -18.50 30.45 15.27
N PHE A 27 -17.41 29.71 15.02
CA PHE A 27 -17.48 28.41 14.31
C PHE A 27 -16.14 27.63 14.26
N VAL A 28 -15.68 27.07 15.39
CA VAL A 28 -14.95 25.77 15.33
C VAL A 28 -15.97 24.66 15.58
N GLY A 29 -17.09 24.70 14.87
CA GLY A 29 -17.98 23.56 14.74
C GLY A 29 -17.40 22.55 13.76
N ALA A 30 -18.01 21.37 13.66
CA ALA A 30 -17.59 20.33 12.73
C ALA A 30 -17.43 20.84 11.29
N GLN A 31 -18.25 21.79 10.83
CA GLN A 31 -18.13 22.36 9.48
C GLN A 31 -16.87 23.24 9.31
N GLY A 32 -16.45 23.97 10.34
CA GLY A 32 -15.21 24.75 10.31
C GLY A 32 -13.98 23.85 10.26
N LEU A 33 -13.97 22.78 11.06
CA LEU A 33 -12.93 21.75 11.02
C LEU A 33 -12.89 21.02 9.67
N VAL A 34 -14.06 20.70 9.11
CA VAL A 34 -14.16 20.08 7.77
C VAL A 34 -13.61 21.03 6.71
N LYS A 35 -13.96 22.32 6.75
CA LYS A 35 -13.42 23.30 5.80
C LYS A 35 -11.91 23.45 5.93
N MET A 36 -11.37 23.58 7.14
CA MET A 36 -9.92 23.61 7.36
C MET A 36 -9.22 22.36 6.83
N ALA A 37 -9.78 21.18 7.09
CA ALA A 37 -9.24 19.92 6.58
C ALA A 37 -9.29 19.85 5.04
N LEU A 38 -10.37 20.34 4.42
CA LEU A 38 -10.51 20.40 2.97
C LEU A 38 -9.54 21.41 2.34
N ASP A 39 -9.39 22.59 2.95
CA ASP A 39 -8.49 23.64 2.48
C ASP A 39 -7.04 23.14 2.54
N GLN A 40 -6.64 22.54 3.66
CA GLN A 40 -5.29 21.97 3.83
C GLN A 40 -5.05 20.76 2.91
N TYR A 41 -6.05 19.91 2.71
CA TYR A 41 -5.98 18.81 1.74
C TYR A 41 -5.79 19.33 0.30
N THR A 42 -6.55 20.36 -0.07
CA THR A 42 -6.46 20.99 -1.39
C THR A 42 -5.10 21.66 -1.59
N GLU A 43 -4.58 22.33 -0.57
CA GLU A 43 -3.24 22.93 -0.59
C GLU A 43 -2.15 21.86 -0.80
N ILE A 44 -2.17 20.76 -0.06
CA ILE A 44 -1.20 19.67 -0.21
C ILE A 44 -1.27 19.06 -1.62
N LEU A 45 -2.48 18.83 -2.13
CA LEU A 45 -2.64 18.30 -3.49
C LEU A 45 -2.15 19.27 -4.55
N THR A 46 -2.43 20.56 -4.42
CA THR A 46 -2.08 21.54 -5.45
C THR A 46 -0.61 21.93 -5.42
N THR A 47 0.04 21.90 -4.25
CA THR A 47 1.42 22.38 -4.08
C THR A 47 2.47 21.27 -4.06
N ALA A 48 2.14 20.07 -3.57
CA ALA A 48 3.10 19.00 -3.35
C ALA A 48 2.90 17.78 -4.26
N SER A 49 1.73 17.61 -4.88
CA SER A 49 1.50 16.45 -5.75
C SER A 49 2.22 16.57 -7.10
N ASP A 50 2.56 15.44 -7.67
CA ASP A 50 3.19 15.37 -8.98
C ASP A 50 2.16 15.64 -10.09
N PRO A 51 2.31 16.72 -10.88
CA PRO A 51 1.34 17.06 -11.92
C PRO A 51 1.29 16.01 -13.04
N ARG A 52 2.34 15.21 -13.23
CA ARG A 52 2.44 14.21 -14.33
C ARG A 52 1.42 13.09 -14.19
N VAL A 53 0.95 12.82 -12.98
CA VAL A 53 -0.01 11.75 -12.67
C VAL A 53 -1.41 12.26 -12.39
N SER A 54 -1.64 13.57 -12.49
CA SER A 54 -2.89 14.23 -12.06
C SER A 54 -4.13 13.64 -12.75
N ASP A 55 -4.09 13.48 -14.07
CA ASP A 55 -5.21 12.97 -14.87
C ASP A 55 -5.29 11.43 -14.94
N TRP A 56 -4.45 10.72 -14.19
CA TRP A 56 -4.44 9.27 -14.24
C TRP A 56 -5.57 8.67 -13.41
N PRO A 57 -6.12 7.50 -13.80
CA PRO A 57 -7.23 6.93 -13.08
C PRO A 57 -6.89 6.72 -11.60
N LEU A 58 -7.83 7.14 -10.73
CA LEU A 58 -7.73 7.09 -9.26
C LEU A 58 -6.70 8.05 -8.62
N MET A 59 -6.06 8.95 -9.38
CA MET A 59 -5.06 9.90 -8.83
C MET A 59 -5.62 11.26 -8.40
N ASP A 60 -6.91 11.54 -8.67
CA ASP A 60 -7.56 12.79 -8.26
C ASP A 60 -7.65 12.94 -6.73
N SER A 61 -7.89 11.83 -6.04
CA SER A 61 -8.17 11.79 -4.60
C SER A 61 -7.85 10.41 -4.02
N PRO A 62 -7.48 10.28 -2.74
CA PRO A 62 -7.32 8.98 -2.10
C PRO A 62 -8.66 8.35 -1.74
N ILE A 63 -9.77 9.11 -1.77
CA ILE A 63 -11.09 8.64 -1.33
C ILE A 63 -11.52 7.38 -2.08
N PRO A 64 -11.45 7.29 -3.42
CA PRO A 64 -11.77 6.06 -4.14
C PRO A 64 -10.94 4.86 -3.68
N THR A 65 -9.63 5.04 -3.47
CA THR A 65 -8.73 3.99 -2.96
C THR A 65 -9.16 3.52 -1.58
N PHE A 66 -9.44 4.44 -0.65
CA PHE A 66 -9.94 4.10 0.69
C PHE A 66 -11.26 3.34 0.62
N LEU A 67 -12.21 3.77 -0.20
CA LEU A 67 -13.50 3.08 -0.37
C LEU A 67 -13.31 1.68 -0.93
N ILE A 68 -12.44 1.49 -1.93
CA ILE A 68 -12.10 0.18 -2.49
C ILE A 68 -11.53 -0.75 -1.40
N VAL A 69 -10.60 -0.26 -0.58
CA VAL A 69 -10.02 -1.04 0.53
C VAL A 69 -11.08 -1.39 1.59
N LEU A 70 -11.96 -0.45 1.96
CA LEU A 70 -13.05 -0.70 2.92
C LEU A 70 -14.03 -1.74 2.39
N LEU A 71 -14.43 -1.63 1.12
CA LEU A 71 -15.30 -2.59 0.45
C LEU A 71 -14.65 -3.98 0.35
N TYR A 72 -13.36 -4.03 0.05
CA TYR A 72 -12.58 -5.26 0.07
C TYR A 72 -12.60 -5.91 1.46
N LEU A 73 -12.25 -5.16 2.51
CA LEU A 73 -12.22 -5.66 3.88
C LEU A 73 -13.60 -6.15 4.32
N TYR A 74 -14.65 -5.36 4.10
CA TYR A 74 -16.03 -5.76 4.34
C TYR A 74 -16.40 -7.04 3.57
N GLY A 75 -16.02 -7.09 2.29
CA GLY A 75 -16.24 -8.22 1.39
C GLY A 75 -15.64 -9.51 1.92
N VAL A 76 -14.35 -9.50 2.30
CA VAL A 76 -13.62 -10.73 2.67
C VAL A 76 -13.78 -11.14 4.13
N THR A 77 -14.05 -10.19 5.04
CA THR A 77 -14.17 -10.50 6.48
C THR A 77 -15.60 -10.71 6.94
N ILE A 78 -16.58 -10.11 6.25
CA ILE A 78 -17.98 -10.09 6.71
C ILE A 78 -18.91 -10.69 5.67
N LEU A 79 -19.03 -10.08 4.49
CA LEU A 79 -20.03 -10.46 3.50
C LEU A 79 -19.78 -11.86 2.92
N GLY A 80 -18.55 -12.10 2.46
CA GLY A 80 -18.14 -13.34 1.83
C GLY A 80 -18.32 -14.57 2.75
N PRO A 81 -17.79 -14.57 3.98
CA PRO A 81 -18.01 -15.65 4.94
C PRO A 81 -19.49 -15.92 5.23
N ARG A 82 -20.32 -14.86 5.36
CA ARG A 82 -21.78 -15.00 5.55
C ARG A 82 -22.46 -15.63 4.35
N VAL A 83 -22.15 -15.20 3.14
CA VAL A 83 -22.69 -15.77 1.90
C VAL A 83 -22.25 -17.22 1.70
N MET A 84 -21.03 -17.56 2.13
CA MET A 84 -20.45 -18.90 2.01
C MET A 84 -20.78 -19.86 3.15
N ALA A 85 -21.44 -19.39 4.22
CA ALA A 85 -21.75 -20.19 5.40
C ALA A 85 -22.49 -21.49 5.04
N ASN A 86 -23.55 -21.36 4.23
CA ASN A 86 -24.42 -22.47 3.81
C ASN A 86 -24.12 -22.97 2.39
N ARG A 87 -22.97 -22.62 1.82
CA ARG A 87 -22.55 -23.05 0.48
C ARG A 87 -21.37 -24.02 0.55
N LYS A 88 -21.29 -24.92 -0.44
CA LYS A 88 -20.11 -25.75 -0.65
C LYS A 88 -18.96 -24.88 -1.20
N PRO A 89 -17.69 -25.19 -0.87
CA PRO A 89 -16.54 -24.50 -1.46
C PRO A 89 -16.58 -24.53 -2.99
N PHE A 90 -16.32 -23.39 -3.63
CA PHE A 90 -16.25 -23.34 -5.09
C PHE A 90 -15.03 -24.10 -5.64
N LYS A 91 -15.22 -24.82 -6.75
CA LYS A 91 -14.15 -25.52 -7.47
C LYS A 91 -13.58 -24.60 -8.57
N LEU A 92 -12.62 -23.76 -8.20
CA LEU A 92 -12.07 -22.70 -9.06
C LEU A 92 -10.73 -23.05 -9.73
N ARG A 93 -10.47 -24.33 -10.05
CA ARG A 93 -9.14 -24.78 -10.53
C ARG A 93 -8.66 -23.99 -11.77
N GLY A 94 -9.48 -23.97 -12.83
CA GLY A 94 -9.14 -23.24 -14.07
C GLY A 94 -8.97 -21.74 -13.84
N THR A 95 -9.89 -21.13 -13.10
CA THR A 95 -9.83 -19.70 -12.73
C THR A 95 -8.56 -19.36 -11.98
N LEU A 96 -8.17 -20.15 -10.99
CA LEU A 96 -6.93 -19.94 -10.23
C LEU A 96 -5.70 -20.08 -11.12
N VAL A 97 -5.64 -21.09 -11.99
CA VAL A 97 -4.50 -21.24 -12.91
C VAL A 97 -4.38 -20.02 -13.81
N ALA A 98 -5.48 -19.58 -14.44
CA ALA A 98 -5.48 -18.41 -15.31
C ALA A 98 -5.12 -17.12 -14.56
N TYR A 99 -5.68 -16.91 -13.37
CA TYR A 99 -5.37 -15.75 -12.54
C TYR A 99 -3.91 -15.71 -12.11
N ASN A 100 -3.36 -16.82 -11.61
CA ASN A 100 -1.95 -16.86 -11.20
C ASN A 100 -1.01 -16.70 -12.42
N ALA A 101 -1.38 -17.23 -13.59
CA ALA A 101 -0.64 -17.01 -14.84
C ALA A 101 -0.62 -15.52 -15.24
N PHE A 102 -1.78 -14.85 -15.16
CA PHE A 102 -1.88 -13.42 -15.34
C PHE A 102 -0.96 -12.67 -14.37
N GLN A 103 -1.00 -12.99 -13.07
CA GLN A 103 -0.16 -12.33 -12.07
C GLN A 103 1.34 -12.54 -12.33
N VAL A 104 1.75 -13.73 -12.80
CA VAL A 104 3.14 -13.98 -13.21
C VAL A 104 3.53 -13.07 -14.38
N ILE A 105 2.72 -13.02 -15.45
CA ILE A 105 3.02 -12.22 -16.64
C ILE A 105 3.05 -10.73 -16.29
N PHE A 106 2.09 -10.27 -15.48
CA PHE A 106 1.99 -8.88 -15.10
C PHE A 106 3.18 -8.46 -14.20
N SER A 107 3.56 -9.31 -13.25
CA SER A 107 4.75 -9.09 -12.40
C SER A 107 6.04 -9.12 -13.22
N LEU A 108 6.17 -10.00 -14.22
CA LEU A 108 7.30 -10.03 -15.14
C LEU A 108 7.38 -8.74 -15.99
N GLY A 109 6.24 -8.26 -16.49
CA GLY A 109 6.16 -7.00 -17.22
C GLY A 109 6.61 -5.83 -16.35
N MET A 110 6.09 -5.72 -15.12
CA MET A 110 6.51 -4.68 -14.19
C MET A 110 7.99 -4.81 -13.78
N LEU A 111 8.51 -6.04 -13.62
CA LEU A 111 9.92 -6.28 -13.34
C LEU A 111 10.80 -5.74 -14.48
N TYR A 112 10.47 -6.08 -15.72
CA TYR A 112 11.15 -5.57 -16.92
C TYR A 112 11.10 -4.04 -16.98
N GLU A 113 9.93 -3.46 -16.75
CA GLU A 113 9.76 -2.01 -16.75
C GLU A 113 10.59 -1.32 -15.66
N HIS A 114 10.72 -1.91 -14.46
CA HIS A 114 11.52 -1.30 -13.38
C HIS A 114 13.02 -1.30 -13.74
N LEU A 115 13.49 -2.39 -14.36
CA LEU A 115 14.86 -2.49 -14.85
C LEU A 115 15.11 -1.43 -15.92
N MET A 116 14.24 -1.35 -16.93
CA MET A 116 14.43 -0.47 -18.09
C MET A 116 14.07 1.00 -17.83
N SER A 117 13.39 1.32 -16.73
CA SER A 117 13.07 2.70 -16.33
C SER A 117 14.14 3.33 -15.42
N GLY A 118 15.19 2.58 -15.05
CA GLY A 118 16.31 3.15 -14.32
C GLY A 118 17.22 2.12 -13.66
N TRP A 119 16.66 1.10 -13.00
CA TRP A 119 17.44 0.21 -12.12
C TRP A 119 18.52 -0.61 -12.83
N LEU A 120 18.40 -0.87 -14.13
CA LEU A 120 19.44 -1.57 -14.90
C LEU A 120 20.50 -0.62 -15.50
N LEU A 121 20.17 0.67 -15.66
CA LEU A 121 20.94 1.59 -16.50
C LEU A 121 21.53 2.74 -15.67
N ASP A 122 20.67 3.57 -15.08
CA ASP A 122 21.02 4.92 -14.66
C ASP A 122 20.89 5.14 -13.14
N TYR A 123 20.14 4.30 -12.43
CA TYR A 123 19.86 4.51 -11.01
C TYR A 123 21.03 4.10 -10.10
N SER A 124 21.26 4.91 -9.08
CA SER A 124 22.18 4.62 -7.98
C SER A 124 21.53 3.69 -6.96
N TYR A 125 22.16 2.54 -6.72
CA TYR A 125 21.77 1.62 -5.63
C TYR A 125 22.12 2.10 -4.22
N LYS A 126 22.76 3.28 -4.08
CA LYS A 126 23.10 3.86 -2.77
C LYS A 126 22.04 4.85 -2.29
N CYS A 127 21.66 5.78 -3.15
CA CYS A 127 20.65 6.80 -2.89
C CYS A 127 20.20 7.36 -4.22
N GLN A 128 18.90 7.30 -4.51
CA GLN A 128 18.34 7.72 -5.78
C GLN A 128 17.22 8.76 -5.60
N PRO A 129 17.39 10.00 -6.11
CA PRO A 129 16.32 10.98 -6.11
C PRO A 129 15.18 10.59 -7.06
N VAL A 130 14.03 11.22 -6.86
CA VAL A 130 12.93 11.18 -7.84
C VAL A 130 13.24 12.17 -8.96
N ASP A 131 13.17 11.70 -10.21
CA ASP A 131 13.21 12.59 -11.38
C ASP A 131 11.78 13.06 -11.70
N TYR A 132 11.53 14.37 -11.47
CA TYR A 132 10.24 15.03 -11.74
C TYR A 132 10.13 15.62 -13.15
N SER A 133 11.13 15.41 -14.01
CA SER A 133 11.08 15.91 -15.38
C SER A 133 10.09 15.14 -16.26
N HIS A 134 9.85 15.67 -17.45
CA HIS A 134 9.00 15.04 -18.47
C HIS A 134 9.83 14.25 -19.50
N ASN A 135 11.04 13.83 -19.13
CA ASN A 135 11.85 12.99 -20.01
C ASN A 135 11.21 11.58 -20.12
N PRO A 136 11.50 10.82 -21.20
CA PRO A 136 10.88 9.52 -21.41
C PRO A 136 11.10 8.51 -20.27
N SER A 137 12.30 8.46 -19.67
CA SER A 137 12.61 7.51 -18.60
C SER A 137 11.87 7.83 -17.30
N ALA A 138 11.77 9.12 -16.93
CA ALA A 138 11.06 9.59 -15.75
C ALA A 138 9.56 9.34 -15.87
N LEU A 139 8.97 9.63 -17.04
CA LEU A 139 7.56 9.34 -17.30
C LEU A 139 7.29 7.82 -17.33
N ARG A 140 8.23 7.03 -17.86
CA ARG A 140 8.15 5.57 -17.85
C ARG A 140 8.14 5.02 -16.42
N MET A 141 9.04 5.50 -15.55
CA MET A 141 9.05 5.13 -14.13
C MET A 141 7.76 5.55 -13.43
N ALA A 142 7.28 6.78 -13.65
CA ALA A 142 6.04 7.23 -13.03
C ALA A 142 4.85 6.36 -13.45
N ASN A 143 4.74 6.05 -14.74
CA ASN A 143 3.69 5.19 -15.29
C ASN A 143 3.76 3.78 -14.69
N LEU A 144 4.96 3.26 -14.51
CA LEU A 144 5.18 2.00 -13.84
C LEU A 144 4.78 2.03 -12.36
N CYS A 145 5.06 3.11 -11.62
CA CYS A 145 4.57 3.26 -10.25
C CYS A 145 3.04 3.18 -10.20
N TRP A 146 2.34 3.79 -11.18
CA TRP A 146 0.88 3.68 -11.28
C TRP A 146 0.41 2.26 -11.62
N TRP A 147 1.06 1.56 -12.57
CA TRP A 147 0.75 0.15 -12.83
C TRP A 147 1.00 -0.75 -11.62
N TYR A 148 2.04 -0.46 -10.84
CA TYR A 148 2.30 -1.16 -9.59
C TYR A 148 1.19 -0.89 -8.55
N PHE A 149 0.69 0.33 -8.44
CA PHE A 149 -0.50 0.66 -7.64
C PHE A 149 -1.74 -0.12 -8.12
N ILE A 150 -2.00 -0.15 -9.42
CA ILE A 150 -3.11 -0.94 -9.99
C ILE A 150 -2.96 -2.43 -9.67
N SER A 151 -1.74 -2.96 -9.69
CA SER A 151 -1.49 -4.37 -9.37
C SER A 151 -1.95 -4.73 -7.95
N LYS A 152 -1.83 -3.82 -6.97
CA LYS A 152 -2.27 -4.09 -5.59
C LYS A 152 -3.76 -4.42 -5.51
N PHE A 153 -4.60 -3.82 -6.36
CA PHE A 153 -6.02 -4.16 -6.43
C PHE A 153 -6.27 -5.52 -7.08
N THR A 154 -5.48 -5.90 -8.09
CA THR A 154 -5.60 -7.22 -8.72
C THR A 154 -5.33 -8.34 -7.71
N GLU A 155 -4.45 -8.08 -6.73
CA GLU A 155 -4.07 -9.03 -5.69
C GLU A 155 -5.17 -9.26 -4.64
N PHE A 156 -6.20 -8.40 -4.58
CA PHE A 156 -7.37 -8.64 -3.71
C PHE A 156 -8.10 -9.93 -4.07
N ALA A 157 -7.97 -10.38 -5.32
CA ALA A 157 -8.53 -11.64 -5.77
C ALA A 157 -7.99 -12.84 -4.98
N ASP A 158 -6.76 -12.78 -4.45
CA ASP A 158 -6.17 -13.84 -3.62
C ASP A 158 -7.08 -14.18 -2.44
N THR A 159 -7.46 -13.15 -1.68
CA THR A 159 -8.29 -13.29 -0.48
C THR A 159 -9.73 -13.65 -0.84
N ILE A 160 -10.26 -13.09 -1.92
CA ILE A 160 -11.59 -13.45 -2.44
C ILE A 160 -11.62 -14.94 -2.77
N PHE A 161 -10.58 -15.48 -3.42
CA PHE A 161 -10.51 -16.91 -3.70
C PHE A 161 -10.37 -17.76 -2.44
N PHE A 162 -9.69 -17.28 -1.39
CA PHE A 162 -9.65 -18.00 -0.11
C PHE A 162 -11.06 -18.14 0.48
N VAL A 163 -11.82 -17.05 0.54
CA VAL A 163 -13.19 -17.03 1.08
C VAL A 163 -14.13 -17.93 0.25
N LEU A 164 -14.11 -17.79 -1.09
CA LEU A 164 -14.95 -18.62 -1.98
C LEU A 164 -14.61 -20.12 -1.90
N ARG A 165 -13.38 -20.46 -1.52
CA ARG A 165 -12.93 -21.85 -1.32
C ARG A 165 -13.02 -22.31 0.13
N LYS A 166 -13.56 -21.49 1.03
CA LYS A 166 -13.63 -21.72 2.49
C LYS A 166 -12.26 -22.09 3.06
N LYS A 167 -11.21 -21.37 2.65
CA LYS A 167 -9.83 -21.48 3.13
C LYS A 167 -9.52 -20.37 4.12
N GLU A 168 -10.38 -20.22 5.13
CA GLU A 168 -10.29 -19.14 6.12
C GLU A 168 -8.96 -19.11 6.88
N SER A 169 -8.27 -20.25 7.03
CA SER A 169 -6.93 -20.30 7.62
C SER A 169 -5.87 -19.53 6.83
N GLN A 170 -6.13 -19.20 5.56
CA GLN A 170 -5.27 -18.35 4.73
C GLN A 170 -5.60 -16.86 4.88
N VAL A 171 -6.79 -16.51 5.36
CA VAL A 171 -7.23 -15.13 5.63
C VAL A 171 -6.69 -14.70 6.99
N THR A 172 -5.37 -14.53 7.06
CA THR A 172 -4.65 -14.15 8.29
C THR A 172 -4.61 -12.64 8.48
N PHE A 173 -4.36 -12.19 9.72
CA PHE A 173 -4.09 -10.77 10.00
C PHE A 173 -2.96 -10.22 9.12
N LEU A 174 -1.85 -10.96 8.98
CA LEU A 174 -0.73 -10.55 8.13
C LEU A 174 -1.17 -10.31 6.68
N HIS A 175 -1.96 -11.22 6.12
CA HIS A 175 -2.45 -11.11 4.75
C HIS A 175 -3.41 -9.92 4.58
N LEU A 176 -4.37 -9.75 5.48
CA LEU A 176 -5.31 -8.63 5.44
C LEU A 176 -4.62 -7.28 5.66
N TYR A 177 -3.68 -7.20 6.61
CA TYR A 177 -2.87 -6.01 6.86
C TYR A 177 -2.09 -5.61 5.60
N HIS A 178 -1.45 -6.58 4.94
CA HIS A 178 -0.73 -6.35 3.69
C HIS A 178 -1.60 -5.85 2.55
N HIS A 179 -2.65 -6.59 2.20
CA HIS A 179 -3.48 -6.21 1.05
C HIS A 179 -4.34 -4.96 1.32
N SER A 180 -4.58 -4.56 2.58
CA SER A 180 -5.25 -3.29 2.86
C SER A 180 -4.31 -2.09 2.82
N LEU A 181 -3.09 -2.21 3.33
CA LEU A 181 -2.18 -1.08 3.48
C LEU A 181 -1.37 -0.76 2.21
N THR A 182 -0.93 -1.78 1.48
CA THR A 182 -0.12 -1.61 0.25
C THR A 182 -0.77 -0.74 -0.84
N PRO A 183 -2.09 -0.83 -1.17
CA PRO A 183 -2.70 0.09 -2.13
C PRO A 183 -2.78 1.54 -1.61
N LEU A 184 -2.95 1.73 -0.30
CA LEU A 184 -2.97 3.08 0.30
C LEU A 184 -1.59 3.74 0.24
N GLU A 185 -0.56 2.98 0.62
CA GLU A 185 0.83 3.45 0.57
C GLU A 185 1.26 3.75 -0.88
N THR A 186 0.99 2.84 -1.81
CA THR A 186 1.36 3.04 -3.21
C THR A 186 0.61 4.20 -3.84
N TRP A 187 -0.63 4.48 -3.46
CA TRP A 187 -1.34 5.69 -3.89
C TRP A 187 -0.58 6.97 -3.48
N ILE A 188 -0.15 7.06 -2.22
CA ILE A 188 0.65 8.20 -1.73
C ILE A 188 1.96 8.30 -2.52
N CYS A 189 2.66 7.18 -2.70
CA CYS A 189 3.91 7.17 -3.44
C CYS A 189 3.73 7.62 -4.90
N VAL A 190 2.70 7.14 -5.59
CA VAL A 190 2.43 7.58 -6.98
C VAL A 190 2.07 9.05 -7.03
N LYS A 191 1.23 9.53 -6.10
CA LYS A 191 0.74 10.91 -6.11
C LYS A 191 1.84 11.94 -5.84
N PHE A 192 2.83 11.61 -5.02
CA PHE A 192 3.82 12.59 -4.53
C PHE A 192 5.27 12.28 -4.94
N ILE A 193 5.64 11.01 -5.08
CA ILE A 193 7.03 10.58 -5.33
C ILE A 193 7.11 9.41 -6.32
N PRO A 194 6.59 9.54 -7.56
CA PRO A 194 6.48 8.44 -8.51
C PRO A 194 7.84 8.08 -9.17
N GLY A 195 8.79 7.61 -8.37
CA GLY A 195 10.13 7.22 -8.81
C GLY A 195 11.15 7.14 -7.68
N GLY A 196 12.43 7.09 -8.06
CA GLY A 196 13.55 7.16 -7.12
C GLY A 196 13.70 5.96 -6.17
N HIS A 197 14.31 6.22 -5.01
CA HIS A 197 14.80 5.22 -4.04
C HIS A 197 13.76 4.18 -3.62
N GLY A 198 12.51 4.59 -3.40
CA GLY A 198 11.43 3.69 -2.96
C GLY A 198 11.10 2.58 -3.97
N THR A 199 11.40 2.78 -5.25
CA THR A 199 11.01 1.84 -6.32
C THR A 199 11.88 0.58 -6.40
N LEU A 200 13.03 0.51 -5.69
CA LEU A 200 13.79 -0.75 -5.62
C LEU A 200 13.00 -1.82 -4.86
N GLY A 201 12.25 -1.41 -3.84
CA GLY A 201 11.34 -2.31 -3.13
C GLY A 201 10.32 -2.96 -4.05
N ASN A 202 9.75 -2.16 -4.96
CA ASN A 202 8.80 -2.62 -5.97
C ASN A 202 9.46 -3.57 -7.00
N LEU A 203 10.67 -3.25 -7.46
CA LEU A 203 11.47 -4.13 -8.33
C LEU A 203 11.65 -5.52 -7.70
N ILE A 204 12.15 -5.56 -6.46
CA ILE A 204 12.40 -6.82 -5.74
C ILE A 204 11.08 -7.55 -5.47
N ASN A 205 10.03 -6.82 -5.07
CA ASN A 205 8.69 -7.38 -4.85
C ASN A 205 8.16 -8.06 -6.11
N ASN A 206 8.25 -7.42 -7.28
CA ASN A 206 7.83 -8.01 -8.55
C ASN A 206 8.60 -9.30 -8.87
N ALA A 207 9.92 -9.32 -8.65
CA ALA A 207 10.72 -10.54 -8.84
C ALA A 207 10.23 -11.69 -7.94
N VAL A 208 9.92 -11.41 -6.67
CA VAL A 208 9.39 -12.42 -5.75
C VAL A 208 7.96 -12.80 -6.08
N HIS A 209 7.11 -11.87 -6.53
CA HIS A 209 5.75 -12.12 -6.97
C HIS A 209 5.70 -13.06 -8.18
N VAL A 210 6.65 -12.95 -9.12
CA VAL A 210 6.80 -13.93 -10.21
C VAL A 210 6.98 -15.34 -9.65
N ILE A 211 7.88 -15.53 -8.69
CA ILE A 211 8.17 -16.84 -8.09
C ILE A 211 6.97 -17.34 -7.27
N MET A 212 6.35 -16.45 -6.49
CA MET A 212 5.23 -16.77 -5.62
C MET A 212 3.97 -17.15 -6.41
N TYR A 213 3.59 -16.37 -7.43
CA TYR A 213 2.43 -16.68 -8.26
C TYR A 213 2.67 -17.89 -9.16
N LEU A 214 3.92 -18.14 -9.59
CA LEU A 214 4.26 -19.40 -10.26
C LEU A 214 4.04 -20.59 -9.32
N TYR A 215 4.46 -20.49 -8.06
CA TYR A 215 4.18 -21.51 -7.04
C TYR A 215 2.67 -21.73 -6.86
N TYR A 216 1.88 -20.65 -6.74
CA TYR A 216 0.42 -20.75 -6.58
C TYR A 216 -0.27 -21.31 -7.82
N MET A 217 0.18 -20.96 -9.02
CA MET A 217 -0.31 -21.52 -10.27
C MET A 217 -0.13 -23.04 -10.29
N VAL A 218 1.10 -23.53 -10.04
CA VAL A 218 1.40 -24.97 -10.01
C VAL A 218 0.65 -25.66 -8.88
N SER A 219 0.49 -25.00 -7.73
CA SER A 219 -0.30 -25.54 -6.61
C SER A 219 -1.78 -25.70 -6.97
N ALA A 220 -2.34 -24.76 -7.75
CA ALA A 220 -3.71 -24.82 -8.24
C ALA A 220 -3.92 -25.88 -9.32
N MET A 221 -2.87 -26.30 -10.04
CA MET A 221 -2.94 -27.36 -11.05
C MET A 221 -3.25 -28.75 -10.48
N GLY A 222 -3.37 -28.93 -9.17
CA GLY A 222 -3.90 -30.16 -8.57
C GLY A 222 -2.84 -31.11 -7.98
N PRO A 223 -3.26 -32.21 -7.36
CA PRO A 223 -2.37 -33.12 -6.63
C PRO A 223 -1.26 -33.72 -7.50
N GLU A 224 -1.53 -33.89 -8.79
CA GLU A 224 -0.54 -34.43 -9.73
C GLU A 224 0.71 -33.54 -9.82
N TYR A 225 0.56 -32.23 -9.62
CA TYR A 225 1.63 -31.24 -9.71
C TYR A 225 2.15 -30.78 -8.34
N GLN A 226 1.29 -30.78 -7.31
CA GLN A 226 1.67 -30.37 -5.94
C GLN A 226 2.84 -31.17 -5.36
N LYS A 227 3.01 -32.43 -5.76
CA LYS A 227 4.13 -33.29 -5.35
C LYS A 227 5.51 -32.73 -5.72
N TYR A 228 5.60 -31.87 -6.74
CA TYR A 228 6.85 -31.23 -7.16
C TYR A 228 7.18 -29.94 -6.38
N LEU A 229 6.27 -29.47 -5.51
CA LEU A 229 6.40 -28.21 -4.76
C LEU A 229 7.11 -28.40 -3.40
N TRP A 230 8.16 -29.22 -3.37
CA TRP A 230 8.96 -29.50 -2.17
C TRP A 230 9.65 -28.25 -1.61
N TRP A 231 9.84 -27.22 -2.43
CA TRP A 231 10.57 -25.99 -2.12
C TRP A 231 9.71 -24.88 -1.50
N LYS A 232 8.50 -25.18 -1.02
CA LYS A 232 7.62 -24.21 -0.33
C LYS A 232 8.33 -23.40 0.76
N LYS A 233 9.21 -24.06 1.54
CA LYS A 233 9.97 -23.39 2.60
C LYS A 233 10.96 -22.35 2.03
N HIS A 234 11.62 -22.68 0.92
CA HIS A 234 12.54 -21.77 0.23
C HIS A 234 11.82 -20.53 -0.32
N LEU A 235 10.56 -20.67 -0.77
CA LEU A 235 9.74 -19.52 -1.16
C LEU A 235 9.60 -18.52 0.00
N THR A 236 9.27 -19.00 1.20
CA THR A 236 9.18 -18.12 2.37
C THR A 236 10.54 -17.53 2.75
N THR A 237 11.64 -18.28 2.57
CA THR A 237 13.00 -17.73 2.76
C THR A 237 13.30 -16.60 1.78
N VAL A 238 12.94 -16.73 0.50
CA VAL A 238 13.12 -15.67 -0.50
C VAL A 238 12.33 -14.40 -0.11
N GLN A 239 11.10 -14.54 0.38
CA GLN A 239 10.30 -13.41 0.87
C GLN A 239 10.97 -12.70 2.07
N LEU A 240 11.51 -13.46 3.03
CA LEU A 240 12.25 -12.89 4.16
C LEU A 240 13.53 -12.15 3.72
N VAL A 241 14.27 -12.73 2.76
CA VAL A 241 15.45 -12.08 2.17
C VAL A 241 15.06 -10.80 1.46
N GLN A 242 13.95 -10.77 0.71
CA GLN A 242 13.42 -9.55 0.12
C GLN A 242 13.22 -8.46 1.18
N PHE A 243 12.49 -8.74 2.27
CA PHE A 243 12.23 -7.73 3.30
C PHE A 243 13.51 -7.20 3.92
N PHE A 244 14.50 -8.07 4.15
CA PHE A 244 15.81 -7.66 4.64
C PHE A 244 16.54 -6.74 3.65
N LEU A 245 16.57 -7.09 2.36
CA LEU A 245 17.21 -6.27 1.32
C LEU A 245 16.53 -4.90 1.19
N VAL A 246 15.19 -4.87 1.19
CA VAL A 246 14.41 -3.63 1.13
C VAL A 246 14.63 -2.77 2.38
N PHE A 247 14.72 -3.39 3.56
CA PHE A 247 15.02 -2.68 4.81
C PHE A 247 16.41 -2.01 4.74
N VAL A 248 17.45 -2.77 4.36
CA VAL A 248 18.82 -2.24 4.27
C VAL A 248 18.89 -1.11 3.24
N HIS A 249 18.30 -1.30 2.06
CA HIS A 249 18.28 -0.26 1.03
C HIS A 249 17.52 0.98 1.52
N SER A 250 16.33 0.82 2.12
CA SER A 250 15.54 1.96 2.62
C SER A 250 16.27 2.76 3.70
N ALA A 251 17.04 2.08 4.57
CA ALA A 251 17.86 2.74 5.58
C ALA A 251 18.95 3.65 4.98
N GLN A 252 19.47 3.33 3.80
CA GLN A 252 20.49 4.16 3.14
C GLN A 252 19.98 5.57 2.81
N ALA A 253 18.70 5.73 2.45
CA ALA A 253 18.11 7.05 2.16
C ALA A 253 17.97 7.97 3.39
N LEU A 254 18.12 7.43 4.60
CA LEU A 254 18.19 8.24 5.83
C LEU A 254 19.62 8.70 6.15
N ILE A 255 20.62 7.97 5.65
CA ILE A 255 22.04 8.21 5.91
C ILE A 255 22.64 9.13 4.85
N PHE A 256 22.38 8.84 3.58
CA PHE A 256 22.92 9.61 2.46
C PHE A 256 21.94 10.69 2.02
N ASP A 257 22.46 11.90 1.78
CA ASP A 257 21.67 13.00 1.25
C ASP A 257 21.76 13.03 -0.27
N CYS A 258 20.67 12.63 -0.93
CA CYS A 258 20.53 12.73 -2.39
C CYS A 258 19.26 13.48 -2.79
N GLY A 259 18.64 14.24 -1.89
CA GLY A 259 17.38 14.94 -2.15
C GLY A 259 16.13 14.04 -2.16
N TYR A 260 16.25 12.75 -1.82
CA TYR A 260 15.08 11.90 -1.58
C TYR A 260 14.39 12.31 -0.25
N PRO A 261 13.06 12.45 -0.20
CA PRO A 261 12.37 12.93 1.00
C PRO A 261 12.60 12.01 2.21
N LYS A 262 13.34 12.49 3.21
CA LYS A 262 13.71 11.70 4.42
C LYS A 262 12.50 11.24 5.22
N LEU A 263 11.44 12.07 5.30
CA LEU A 263 10.19 11.66 5.96
C LEU A 263 9.57 10.44 5.28
N VAL A 264 9.53 10.42 3.95
CA VAL A 264 8.98 9.27 3.21
C VAL A 264 9.88 8.05 3.38
N ALA A 265 11.21 8.21 3.30
CA ALA A 265 12.14 7.13 3.59
C ALA A 265 11.95 6.54 5.00
N ALA A 266 11.72 7.38 6.01
CA ALA A 266 11.47 6.94 7.39
C ALA A 266 10.15 6.15 7.51
N LEU A 267 9.08 6.61 6.84
CA LEU A 267 7.79 5.92 6.82
C LEU A 267 7.88 4.55 6.12
N LEU A 268 8.56 4.49 4.95
CA LEU A 268 8.81 3.24 4.23
C LEU A 268 9.65 2.25 5.06
N LEU A 269 10.64 2.75 5.80
CA LEU A 269 11.47 1.93 6.68
C LEU A 269 10.68 1.40 7.87
N LEU A 270 9.85 2.23 8.50
CA LEU A 270 8.94 1.82 9.57
C LEU A 270 8.01 0.70 9.07
N HIS A 271 7.40 0.89 7.90
CA HIS A 271 6.52 -0.09 7.30
C HIS A 271 7.24 -1.42 7.01
N SER A 272 8.43 -1.36 6.41
CA SER A 272 9.28 -2.53 6.15
C SER A 272 9.64 -3.29 7.43
N THR A 273 9.86 -2.55 8.54
CA THR A 273 10.15 -3.14 9.86
C THR A 273 8.95 -3.93 10.40
N ILE A 274 7.74 -3.36 10.32
CA ILE A 274 6.51 -4.04 10.73
C ILE A 274 6.34 -5.33 9.93
N PHE A 275 6.54 -5.28 8.61
CA PHE A 275 6.48 -6.44 7.73
C PHE A 275 7.47 -7.53 8.11
N PHE A 276 8.72 -7.15 8.35
CA PHE A 276 9.76 -8.09 8.77
C PHE A 276 9.39 -8.82 10.06
N ILE A 277 8.84 -8.10 11.05
CA ILE A 277 8.38 -8.69 12.31
C ILE A 277 7.23 -9.67 12.09
N LEU A 278 6.20 -9.27 11.34
CA LEU A 278 5.02 -10.11 11.08
C LEU A 278 5.38 -11.38 10.30
N PHE A 279 6.24 -11.27 9.28
CA PHE A 279 6.71 -12.42 8.52
C PHE A 279 7.64 -13.34 9.32
N SER A 280 8.48 -12.76 10.19
CA SER A 280 9.32 -13.54 11.10
C SER A 280 8.48 -14.34 12.10
N ASP A 281 7.42 -13.76 12.65
CA ASP A 281 6.46 -14.45 13.51
C ASP A 281 5.73 -15.56 12.74
N PHE A 282 5.23 -15.28 11.54
CA PHE A 282 4.62 -16.29 10.66
C PHE A 282 5.56 -17.46 10.39
N TYR A 283 6.82 -17.19 10.01
CA TYR A 283 7.81 -18.23 9.72
C TYR A 283 8.07 -19.12 10.94
N ARG A 284 8.25 -18.52 12.13
CA ARG A 284 8.44 -19.26 13.38
C ARG A 284 7.26 -20.17 13.67
N ARG A 285 6.02 -19.65 13.60
CA ARG A 285 4.80 -20.44 13.86
C ARG A 285 4.58 -21.55 12.84
N ALA A 286 4.83 -21.28 11.56
CA ALA A 286 4.56 -22.22 10.47
C ALA A 286 5.59 -23.35 10.37
N TYR A 287 6.86 -23.11 10.73
CA TYR A 287 7.94 -24.07 10.46
C TYR A 287 8.71 -24.56 11.68
N ASN A 288 8.78 -23.80 12.79
CA ASN A 288 9.48 -24.28 13.99
C ASN A 288 8.56 -25.16 14.85
N ASN A 289 7.28 -24.80 14.99
CA ASN A 289 6.33 -25.64 15.74
C ASN A 289 6.06 -26.99 15.03
N ASP A 290 6.05 -26.99 13.69
CA ASP A 290 5.92 -28.21 12.88
C ASP A 290 7.12 -29.16 13.03
N ARG A 291 8.32 -28.60 13.29
CA ARG A 291 9.53 -29.37 13.56
C ARG A 291 9.48 -29.99 14.96
N THR A 292 9.14 -29.20 15.98
CA THR A 292 8.97 -29.70 17.35
C THR A 292 7.90 -30.79 17.45
N MET A 293 6.78 -30.64 16.73
CA MET A 293 5.72 -31.67 16.68
C MET A 293 6.10 -32.93 15.89
N LYS A 294 7.04 -32.82 14.93
CA LYS A 294 7.61 -34.00 14.24
C LYS A 294 8.64 -34.71 15.10
N GLU A 295 9.45 -33.97 15.85
CA GLU A 295 10.41 -34.52 16.81
C GLU A 295 9.67 -35.26 17.93
N LEU A 296 8.63 -34.66 18.54
CA LEU A 296 7.79 -35.30 19.56
C LEU A 296 6.95 -36.51 19.09
N LYS A 297 6.80 -36.72 17.78
CA LYS A 297 6.11 -37.91 17.22
C LYS A 297 7.07 -39.05 16.89
N ASN A 298 8.37 -38.75 16.86
CA ASN A 298 9.42 -39.71 16.55
C ASN A 298 10.16 -40.19 17.81
N ASP A 299 9.79 -39.68 18.99
CA ASP A 299 10.15 -40.15 20.33
C ASP A 299 8.99 -40.93 20.94
#